data_AF-A0A7V3HWM6-F1
#
_entry.id   AF-A0A7V3HWM6-F1
#
_cell.length_a   1.000
_cell.length_b   1.000
_cell.length_c   1.000
_cell.angle_alpha   90.00
_cell.angle_beta   90.00
_cell.angle_gamma   90.00
#
_symmetry.space_group_name_H-M   'P 1'
#
loop_
_entity.id
_entity.type
_entity.pdbx_description
1 polymer ?
#
loop_
_entity_poly.entity_id
_entity_poly.type
_entity_poly.pdbx_seq_one_letter_code
_entity_poly.pdbx_strand_id
1 'polypeptide(L)' 'RGYTEFDLSHELRSYGWQVPAYTMPDNAADVAVLRIVVREGLSTDLARALHDDAVSALTSLDKVRPGGHYDCQHFAH' A
#
# COMPACT_ATOMS: atom_id res chain seq x y z
N ARG A 1 17.95 -4.79 2.18
CA ARG A 1 16.92 -3.74 2.42
C ARG A 1 15.67 -4.21 1.70
N GLY A 2 14.52 -4.16 2.36
CA GLY A 2 13.24 -4.67 1.83
C GLY A 2 12.48 -3.63 1.01
N TYR A 3 11.20 -3.91 0.78
CA TYR A 3 10.22 -3.01 0.16
C TYR A 3 9.57 -2.07 1.19
N THR A 4 8.93 -1.03 0.68
CA THR A 4 8.23 0.04 1.40
C THR A 4 6.71 -0.02 1.15
N GLU A 5 5.96 0.81 1.87
CA GLU A 5 4.52 1.02 1.68
C GLU A 5 4.20 1.51 0.26
N PHE A 6 5.13 2.26 -0.36
CA PHE A 6 4.97 2.75 -1.73
C PHE A 6 5.13 1.63 -2.76
N ASP A 7 6.04 0.69 -2.53
CA ASP A 7 6.16 -0.52 -3.36
C ASP A 7 4.89 -1.38 -3.25
N LEU A 8 4.36 -1.58 -2.03
CA LEU A 8 3.11 -2.31 -1.84
C LEU A 8 1.91 -1.59 -2.50
N SER A 9 1.83 -0.27 -2.37
CA SER A 9 0.83 0.55 -3.07
C SER A 9 0.93 0.36 -4.59
N HIS A 10 2.15 0.30 -5.13
CA HIS A 10 2.36 0.06 -6.56
C HIS A 10 1.89 -1.34 -6.97
N GLU A 11 2.29 -2.38 -6.25
CA GLU A 11 1.90 -3.76 -6.58
C GLU A 11 0.39 -3.97 -6.51
N LEU A 12 -0.28 -3.38 -5.52
CA LEU A 12 -1.75 -3.42 -5.41
C LEU A 12 -2.46 -2.84 -6.63
N ARG A 13 -1.85 -1.89 -7.36
CA ARG A 13 -2.44 -1.36 -8.61
C ARG A 13 -2.53 -2.41 -9.71
N SER A 14 -1.63 -3.40 -9.74
CA SER A 14 -1.69 -4.49 -10.71
C SER A 14 -2.93 -5.38 -10.52
N TYR A 15 -3.46 -5.43 -9.30
CA TYR A 15 -4.71 -6.10 -8.93
C TYR A 15 -5.94 -5.18 -9.07
N GLY A 16 -5.76 -3.93 -9.49
CA GLY A 16 -6.82 -2.93 -9.63
C GLY A 16 -7.13 -2.14 -8.35
N TRP A 17 -6.41 -2.36 -7.25
CA TRP A 17 -6.61 -1.63 -6.00
C TRP A 17 -5.83 -0.32 -5.97
N GLN A 18 -6.52 0.78 -5.67
CA GLN A 18 -5.90 2.10 -5.48
C GLN A 18 -5.79 2.41 -3.99
N VAL A 19 -4.75 1.87 -3.35
CA VAL A 19 -4.46 2.13 -1.93
C VAL A 19 -3.31 3.14 -1.84
N PRO A 20 -3.56 4.40 -1.46
CA PRO A 20 -2.51 5.42 -1.37
C PRO A 20 -1.55 5.11 -0.22
N ALA A 21 -0.26 5.30 -0.49
CA ALA A 21 0.80 5.36 0.51
C ALA A 21 1.26 6.82 0.69
N TYR A 22 1.55 7.23 1.92
CA TYR A 22 2.12 8.55 2.21
C TYR A 22 2.91 8.57 3.51
N THR A 23 3.80 9.55 3.64
CA THR A 23 4.51 9.84 4.90
C THR A 23 3.70 10.73 5.81
N MET A 24 3.80 10.49 7.12
CA MET A 24 3.16 11.32 8.13
C MET A 24 3.75 12.76 8.13
N PRO A 25 2.98 13.74 8.64
CA PRO A 25 3.44 15.13 8.75
C PRO A 25 4.55 15.28 9.80
N ASP A 26 5.00 16.53 10.00
CA ASP A 26 6.10 16.89 10.90
C ASP A 26 5.99 16.21 12.28
N ASN A 27 7.14 15.82 12.83
CA ASN A 27 7.32 14.97 14.02
C ASN A 27 7.04 13.47 13.84
N ALA A 28 6.72 13.00 12.62
CA ALA A 28 6.65 11.57 12.30
C ALA A 28 7.00 11.26 10.82
N ALA A 29 7.78 12.12 10.16
CA ALA A 29 8.05 12.03 8.72
C ALA A 29 8.80 10.76 8.26
N ASP A 30 9.38 10.01 9.19
CA ASP A 30 10.01 8.71 8.99
C ASP A 30 8.99 7.55 8.92
N VAL A 31 7.72 7.81 9.23
CA VAL A 31 6.64 6.84 9.18
C VAL A 31 5.86 6.99 7.88
N ALA A 32 5.88 5.95 7.05
CA ALA A 32 5.00 5.81 5.89
C ALA A 32 3.84 4.86 6.22
N VAL A 33 2.67 5.14 5.65
CA VAL A 33 1.43 4.39 5.90
C VAL A 33 0.65 4.15 4.62
N LEU A 34 -0.12 3.07 4.58
CA LEU A 34 -1.18 2.84 3.60
C LEU A 34 -2.53 3.27 4.20
N ARG A 35 -3.38 3.91 3.40
CA ARG A 35 -4.72 4.34 3.86
C ARG A 35 -5.84 3.71 3.03
N ILE A 36 -6.66 2.90 3.69
CA ILE A 36 -7.88 2.32 3.12
C ILE A 36 -9.09 3.03 3.74
N VAL A 37 -9.96 3.60 2.91
CA VAL A 37 -11.19 4.27 3.36
C VAL A 37 -12.38 3.35 3.11
N VAL A 38 -13.03 2.90 4.18
CA VAL A 38 -14.24 2.07 4.12
C VAL A 38 -15.45 2.98 3.89
N ARG A 39 -16.28 2.62 2.92
CA ARG A 39 -17.51 3.32 2.53
C ARG A 39 -18.62 2.29 2.33
N GLU A 40 -19.87 2.72 2.19
CA GLU A 40 -21.03 1.85 1.97
C GLU A 40 -20.85 0.84 0.80
N GLY A 41 -20.03 1.16 -0.20
CA GLY A 41 -19.76 0.26 -1.34
C GLY A 41 -18.72 -0.85 -1.08
N LEU A 42 -18.01 -0.85 0.06
CA LEU A 42 -17.03 -1.89 0.39
C LEU A 42 -17.71 -3.04 1.12
N SER A 43 -18.15 -4.05 0.37
CA SER A 43 -18.74 -5.28 0.93
C SER A 43 -17.69 -6.16 1.61
N THR A 44 -18.14 -7.11 2.43
CA THR A 44 -17.28 -8.14 3.05
C THR A 44 -16.49 -8.94 2.02
N ASP A 45 -17.09 -9.23 0.86
CA ASP A 45 -16.41 -10.00 -0.19
C ASP A 45 -15.33 -9.18 -0.89
N LEU A 46 -15.57 -7.88 -1.12
CA LEU A 46 -14.53 -6.96 -1.60
C LEU A 46 -13.40 -6.80 -0.58
N ALA A 47 -13.71 -6.75 0.71
CA ALA A 47 -12.69 -6.68 1.76
C ALA A 47 -11.83 -7.97 1.80
N ARG A 48 -12.43 -9.14 1.58
CA ARG A 48 -11.71 -10.42 1.48
C ARG A 48 -10.84 -10.47 0.22
N ALA A 49 -11.36 -10.05 -0.92
CA ALA A 49 -10.57 -9.94 -2.16
C ALA A 49 -9.37 -9.01 -1.99
N LEU A 50 -9.55 -7.83 -1.38
CA LEU A 50 -8.47 -6.90 -1.07
C LEU A 50 -7.40 -7.55 -0.18
N HIS A 51 -7.82 -8.29 0.85
CA HIS A 51 -6.90 -9.02 1.72
C HIS A 51 -6.08 -10.06 0.95
N ASP A 52 -6.74 -10.89 0.16
CA ASP A 52 -6.09 -11.99 -0.57
C ASP A 52 -5.10 -11.45 -1.63
N ASP A 53 -5.47 -10.36 -2.31
CA ASP A 53 -4.60 -9.66 -3.25
C ASP A 53 -3.42 -8.98 -2.53
N ALA A 54 -3.64 -8.39 -1.34
CA ALA A 54 -2.55 -7.82 -0.55
C ALA A 54 -1.54 -8.86 -0.07
N VAL A 55 -1.99 -10.03 0.38
CA VAL A 55 -1.11 -11.16 0.73
C VAL A 55 -0.33 -11.64 -0.49
N SER A 56 -0.98 -11.71 -1.66
CA SER A 56 -0.34 -12.08 -2.92
C SER A 56 0.72 -11.05 -3.37
N ALA A 57 0.43 -9.76 -3.24
CA ALA A 57 1.37 -8.68 -3.52
C ALA A 57 2.60 -8.74 -2.61
N LEU A 58 2.40 -8.92 -1.29
CA LEU A 58 3.50 -9.11 -0.33
C LEU A 58 4.37 -10.32 -0.69
N THR A 59 3.75 -11.44 -1.03
CA THR A 59 4.47 -12.67 -1.44
C THR A 59 5.30 -12.44 -2.71
N SER A 60 4.82 -11.62 -3.64
CA SER A 60 5.56 -11.25 -4.85
C SER A 60 6.75 -10.34 -4.53
N LEU A 61 6.55 -9.34 -3.66
CA LEU A 61 7.61 -8.45 -3.20
C LEU A 61 8.71 -9.18 -2.42
N ASP A 62 8.35 -10.17 -1.60
CA ASP A 62 9.29 -11.01 -0.86
C ASP A 62 10.26 -11.78 -1.79
N LYS A 63 9.78 -12.19 -2.97
CA LYS A 63 10.58 -12.90 -3.97
C LYS A 63 11.52 -11.96 -4.72
N VAL A 64 11.05 -10.76 -5.07
CA VAL A 64 11.82 -9.79 -5.86
C VAL A 64 12.87 -9.09 -4.99
N ARG A 65 12.64 -8.95 -3.68
CA ARG A 65 13.46 -8.14 -2.74
C ARG A 65 13.89 -6.80 -3.36
N PRO A 66 12.94 -5.98 -3.84
CA PRO A 66 13.28 -4.70 -4.43
C PRO A 66 13.92 -3.81 -3.36
N GLY A 67 14.99 -3.10 -3.71
CA GLY A 67 15.54 -2.08 -2.84
C GLY A 67 14.70 -0.82 -2.97
N GLY A 68 13.60 -0.71 -2.21
CA GLY A 68 12.60 0.37 -2.20
C GLY A 68 12.69 1.40 -3.34
N HIS A 69 11.83 1.29 -4.36
CA HIS A 69 11.99 2.04 -5.62
C HIS A 69 11.09 3.28 -5.74
N TYR A 70 10.14 3.49 -4.83
CA TYR A 70 9.17 4.57 -4.94
C TYR A 70 9.37 5.64 -3.86
N ASP A 71 9.44 6.89 -4.29
CA ASP A 71 9.71 8.05 -3.43
C ASP A 71 8.47 8.52 -2.65
N CYS A 72 8.73 9.06 -1.46
CA CYS A 72 7.75 9.60 -0.53
C CYS A 72 6.83 10.64 -1.17
N GLN A 73 5.52 10.43 -1.08
CA GLN A 73 4.50 11.43 -1.40
C GLN A 73 3.82 11.86 -0.10
N HIS A 74 3.84 13.16 0.22
CA HIS A 74 3.06 13.73 1.31
C HIS A 74 1.60 13.94 0.87
N PHE A 75 0.63 13.55 1.70
CA PHE A 75 -0.78 13.79 1.41
C PHE A 75 -1.18 15.22 1.87
N ALA A 76 -1.76 16.00 0.97
CA ALA A 76 -2.53 17.20 1.29
C ALA A 76 -4.03 16.86 1.29
N HIS A 77 -4.76 17.33 2.30
CA HIS A 77 -6.19 17.10 2.50
C HIS A 77 -7.05 18.12 1.73
#